data_AF-A0A7X6TXV2-F1
#
_entry.id   AF-A0A7X6TXV2-F1
#
_cell.length_a   1.000
_cell.length_b   1.000
_cell.length_c   1.000
_cell.angle_alpha   90.00
_cell.angle_beta   90.00
_cell.angle_gamma   90.00
#
_symmetry.space_group_name_H-M   'P 1'
#
loop_
_entity.id
_entity.type
_entity.pdbx_description
1 polymer ?
#
loop_
_entity_poly.entity_id
_entity_poly.type
_entity_poly.pdbx_seq_one_letter_code
_entity_poly.pdbx_strand_id
1 'polypeptide(L)'
;MKRVLSFLMAGMMVLTVGACSNGTDKPEDGKNTITAGTTMASGVGNQDLDIYKYTVDVEELDGFARPDEYPWIPAEEFKASFERMKDLNMNAEIETYQDAVDIFGVEGAYYKNCDYDDGMEKYKYFSWYADDETSVLMTFKVNEEDLNFFAWTGAGIN
;
A
#
# COMPACT_ATOMS: atom_id res chain seq x y z
N MET A 1 58.65 12.98 23.48
CA MET A 1 58.04 11.66 23.75
C MET A 1 56.53 11.78 23.67
N LYS A 2 55.88 10.92 22.85
CA LYS A 2 54.43 10.53 22.89
C LYS A 2 53.43 11.69 22.62
N ARG A 3 52.29 11.58 21.93
CA ARG A 3 51.46 10.52 21.31
C ARG A 3 50.38 11.30 20.48
N VAL A 4 50.11 10.97 19.22
CA VAL A 4 48.93 10.21 18.71
C VAL A 4 47.61 11.01 18.65
N LEU A 5 47.09 11.16 17.42
CA LEU A 5 45.69 11.17 16.88
C LEU A 5 44.57 11.94 17.64
N SER A 6 43.60 12.59 17.01
CA SER A 6 42.66 12.05 16.00
C SER A 6 41.92 13.14 15.21
N PHE A 7 41.47 12.71 14.03
CA PHE A 7 40.57 13.36 13.07
C PHE A 7 39.21 13.79 13.64
N LEU A 8 38.67 14.90 13.12
CA LEU A 8 37.23 15.13 13.04
C LEU A 8 36.94 15.91 11.76
N MET A 9 36.54 15.19 10.72
CA MET A 9 36.08 15.76 9.45
C MET A 9 34.57 15.99 9.60
N ALA A 10 34.17 17.22 9.92
CA ALA A 10 32.78 17.64 9.82
C ALA A 10 32.54 18.14 8.38
N GLY A 11 32.07 17.22 7.53
CA GLY A 11 31.68 17.49 6.16
C GLY A 11 30.38 18.29 6.12
N MET A 12 30.50 19.53 5.71
CA MET A 12 29.46 20.49 5.37
C MET A 12 28.64 19.97 4.18
N MET A 13 27.32 19.82 4.34
CA MET A 13 26.42 19.61 3.21
C MET A 13 25.41 20.75 3.15
N VAL A 14 25.52 21.49 2.04
CA VAL A 14 24.75 22.69 1.70
C VAL A 14 23.39 22.25 1.18
N LEU A 15 22.31 22.67 1.85
CA LEU A 15 20.95 22.58 1.30
C LEU A 15 20.76 23.75 0.31
N THR A 16 20.91 23.47 -0.97
CA THR A 16 20.55 24.41 -2.04
C THR A 16 19.04 24.34 -2.30
N VAL A 17 18.39 25.47 -2.07
CA VAL A 17 17.00 25.75 -2.46
C VAL A 17 16.90 25.79 -3.99
N GLY A 18 16.05 24.94 -4.55
CA GLY A 18 15.65 24.99 -5.96
C GLY A 18 14.14 25.13 -6.05
N ALA A 19 13.66 26.37 -6.14
CA ALA A 19 12.29 26.66 -6.54
C ALA A 19 12.18 26.53 -8.07
N CYS A 20 11.18 25.80 -8.56
CA CYS A 20 10.64 25.98 -9.90
C CYS A 20 9.12 26.10 -9.79
N SER A 21 8.63 27.26 -10.19
CA SER A 21 7.25 27.71 -10.15
C SER A 21 6.41 27.22 -11.32
N ASN A 22 5.09 27.21 -11.06
CA ASN A 22 4.00 27.77 -11.88
C ASN A 22 3.05 26.76 -12.56
N GLY A 23 1.85 26.66 -11.98
CA GLY A 23 0.68 26.00 -12.53
C GLY A 23 -0.48 26.17 -11.54
N THR A 24 -1.19 27.28 -11.66
CA THR A 24 -2.43 27.59 -10.92
C THR A 24 -3.46 26.49 -11.18
N ASP A 25 -3.99 25.86 -10.14
CA ASP A 25 -5.39 25.42 -10.07
C ASP A 25 -5.83 25.30 -8.61
N LYS A 26 -7.09 25.65 -8.36
CA LYS A 26 -7.71 25.67 -7.02
C LYS A 26 -7.73 24.27 -6.41
N PRO A 27 -7.62 24.11 -5.08
CA PRO A 27 -8.04 22.87 -4.45
C PRO A 27 -9.58 22.82 -4.46
N GLU A 28 -10.15 21.96 -5.31
CA GLU A 28 -11.50 21.43 -5.07
C GLU A 28 -11.43 20.34 -3.99
N ASP A 29 -12.54 20.17 -3.30
CA ASP A 29 -12.65 19.58 -1.98
C ASP A 29 -12.14 18.12 -1.88
N GLY A 30 -10.89 17.98 -1.43
CA GLY A 30 -10.58 17.34 -0.16
C GLY A 30 -11.09 15.92 0.11
N LYS A 31 -10.78 14.95 -0.77
CA LYS A 31 -10.54 13.54 -0.40
C LYS A 31 -9.68 12.83 -1.46
N ASN A 32 -8.42 13.22 -1.62
CA ASN A 32 -7.40 12.31 -2.18
C ASN A 32 -6.01 12.95 -2.02
N THR A 33 -5.10 12.27 -1.34
CA THR A 33 -3.65 12.25 -1.66
C THR A 33 -2.93 11.33 -0.68
N ILE A 34 -2.41 10.23 -1.22
CA ILE A 34 -1.51 9.25 -0.61
C ILE A 34 -0.51 9.90 0.36
N THR A 35 -0.43 9.48 1.63
CA THR A 35 0.74 9.70 2.53
C THR A 35 0.68 8.74 3.74
N ALA A 36 1.74 8.08 4.22
CA ALA A 36 3.15 8.47 4.30
C ALA A 36 4.16 7.34 3.98
N GLY A 37 5.29 7.59 3.31
CA GLY A 37 6.03 8.87 3.14
C GLY A 37 6.46 9.17 1.70
N THR A 38 5.60 9.90 0.99
CA THR A 38 5.74 10.34 -0.42
C THR A 38 7.12 10.96 -0.74
N THR A 39 7.75 10.70 -1.88
CA THR A 39 7.30 11.13 -3.23
C THR A 39 8.03 10.35 -4.34
N MET A 40 7.29 10.13 -5.43
CA MET A 40 7.70 9.57 -6.73
C MET A 40 8.85 10.34 -7.41
N ALA A 41 9.77 9.60 -8.05
CA ALA A 41 10.62 10.10 -9.13
C ALA A 41 10.45 9.20 -10.35
N SER A 42 9.91 9.77 -11.41
CA SER A 42 9.64 9.14 -12.69
C SER A 42 10.92 8.70 -13.41
N GLY A 43 10.89 7.50 -13.97
CA GLY A 43 11.87 7.05 -14.94
C GLY A 43 12.23 5.57 -14.79
N VAL A 44 11.73 4.76 -15.73
CA VAL A 44 12.16 3.38 -16.01
C VAL A 44 11.69 2.32 -15.00
N GLY A 45 10.58 1.66 -15.33
CA GLY A 45 10.26 0.26 -14.97
C GLY A 45 10.16 -0.10 -13.48
N ASN A 46 8.99 -0.59 -13.06
CA ASN A 46 8.79 -1.42 -11.84
C ASN A 46 9.40 -0.87 -10.54
N GLN A 47 8.95 0.29 -10.07
CA GLN A 47 9.33 0.85 -8.75
C GLN A 47 8.08 1.12 -7.90
N ASP A 48 7.19 0.12 -7.77
CA ASP A 48 6.11 0.11 -6.76
C ASP A 48 6.62 -0.42 -5.39
N LEU A 49 7.92 -0.74 -5.28
CA LEU A 49 8.48 -1.55 -4.18
C LEU A 49 8.58 -0.81 -2.84
N ASP A 50 8.57 0.53 -2.83
CA ASP A 50 8.81 1.37 -1.64
C ASP A 50 7.58 2.16 -1.16
N ILE A 51 6.42 1.99 -1.80
CA ILE A 51 5.20 2.75 -1.46
C ILE A 51 4.41 2.07 -0.34
N TYR A 52 4.40 0.74 -0.31
CA TYR A 52 3.56 -0.04 0.61
C TYR A 52 4.38 -0.56 1.77
N LYS A 53 3.87 -0.37 2.99
CA LYS A 53 4.56 -0.76 4.22
C LYS A 53 4.81 -2.26 4.33
N TYR A 54 3.83 -3.06 3.91
CA TYR A 54 3.87 -4.51 3.99
C TYR A 54 3.88 -5.11 2.59
N THR A 55 4.86 -5.95 2.29
CA THR A 55 5.00 -6.54 0.96
C THR A 55 5.31 -8.02 1.05
N VAL A 56 4.70 -8.81 0.17
CA VAL A 56 4.87 -10.26 0.04
C VAL A 56 5.47 -10.53 -1.34
N ASP A 57 6.58 -11.25 -1.40
CA ASP A 57 7.19 -11.67 -2.67
C ASP A 57 6.72 -13.09 -3.00
N VAL A 58 5.87 -13.21 -4.01
CA VAL A 58 5.32 -14.48 -4.49
C VAL A 58 5.25 -14.51 -6.02
N GLU A 59 5.43 -15.68 -6.60
CA GLU A 59 5.31 -15.89 -8.06
C GLU A 59 3.84 -16.09 -8.49
N GLU A 60 2.98 -16.53 -7.58
CA GLU A 60 1.54 -16.73 -7.78
C GLU A 60 0.76 -16.24 -6.56
N LEU A 61 -0.49 -15.80 -6.77
CA LEU A 61 -1.33 -15.32 -5.67
C LEU A 61 -1.64 -16.44 -4.67
N ASP A 62 -1.14 -16.27 -3.45
CA ASP A 62 -1.43 -17.12 -2.29
C ASP A 62 -2.06 -16.30 -1.17
N GLY A 63 -3.35 -16.49 -0.92
CA GLY A 63 -4.09 -15.79 0.12
C GLY A 63 -3.54 -15.98 1.54
N PHE A 64 -2.68 -16.98 1.77
CA PHE A 64 -2.06 -17.24 3.08
C PHE A 64 -0.62 -16.72 3.18
N ALA A 65 0.04 -16.46 2.05
CA ALA A 65 1.38 -15.87 2.04
C ALA A 65 1.32 -14.45 2.63
N ARG A 66 2.18 -14.17 3.60
CA ARG A 66 2.10 -12.98 4.46
C ARG A 66 3.50 -12.52 4.87
N PRO A 67 3.76 -11.21 5.06
CA PRO A 67 5.02 -10.75 5.63
C PRO A 67 5.10 -11.05 7.13
N ASP A 68 6.28 -11.44 7.61
CA ASP A 68 6.50 -11.78 9.04
C ASP A 68 6.12 -10.63 9.99
N GLU A 69 6.32 -9.38 9.55
CA GLU A 69 6.06 -8.17 10.34
C GLU A 69 4.60 -7.67 10.25
N TYR A 70 3.72 -8.38 9.54
CA TYR A 70 2.34 -7.94 9.38
C TYR A 70 1.55 -7.99 10.71
N PRO A 71 0.83 -6.92 11.07
CA PRO A 71 0.03 -6.88 12.28
C PRO A 71 -1.16 -7.83 12.15
N TRP A 72 -1.28 -8.78 13.08
CA TRP A 72 -2.45 -9.63 13.14
C TRP A 72 -3.70 -8.81 13.51
N ILE A 73 -4.77 -9.02 12.76
CA ILE A 73 -6.11 -8.54 13.12
C ILE A 73 -6.75 -9.62 13.99
N PRO A 74 -7.25 -9.32 15.20
CA PRO A 74 -7.98 -10.30 15.98
C PRO A 74 -9.16 -10.89 15.18
N ALA A 75 -9.35 -12.21 15.19
CA ALA A 75 -10.33 -12.89 14.34
C ALA A 75 -11.77 -12.35 14.47
N GLU A 76 -12.20 -11.97 15.68
CA GLU A 76 -13.51 -11.36 15.89
C GLU A 76 -13.63 -9.98 15.20
N GLU A 77 -12.57 -9.17 15.28
CA GLU A 77 -12.50 -7.86 14.62
C GLU A 77 -12.44 -8.04 13.10
N PHE A 78 -11.62 -8.97 12.62
CA PHE A 78 -11.52 -9.30 11.21
C PHE A 78 -12.87 -9.73 10.64
N LYS A 79 -13.60 -10.59 11.34
CA LYS A 79 -14.94 -11.03 10.93
C LYS A 79 -15.90 -9.86 10.85
N ALA A 80 -15.89 -8.96 11.82
CA ALA A 80 -16.74 -7.76 11.79
C ALA A 80 -16.38 -6.84 10.61
N SER A 81 -15.10 -6.61 10.35
CA SER A 81 -14.61 -5.86 9.20
C SER A 81 -14.98 -6.53 7.88
N PHE A 82 -14.88 -7.86 7.80
CA PHE A 82 -15.25 -8.62 6.61
C PHE A 82 -16.76 -8.57 6.31
N GLU A 83 -17.61 -8.70 7.32
CA GLU A 83 -19.06 -8.51 7.14
C GLU A 83 -19.39 -7.08 6.71
N ARG A 84 -18.73 -6.08 7.31
CA ARG A 84 -18.88 -4.69 6.87
C ARG A 84 -18.42 -4.48 5.43
N MET A 85 -17.29 -5.07 5.03
CA MET A 85 -16.77 -5.02 3.66
C MET A 85 -17.80 -5.61 2.68
N LYS A 86 -18.37 -6.78 3.00
CA LYS A 86 -19.41 -7.41 2.18
C LYS A 86 -20.62 -6.50 2.01
N ASP A 87 -21.12 -5.92 3.09
CA ASP A 87 -22.28 -5.03 3.06
C ASP A 87 -22.00 -3.79 2.20
N LEU A 88 -20.86 -3.13 2.39
CA LEU A 88 -20.46 -1.96 1.60
C LEU A 88 -20.26 -2.33 0.12
N ASN A 89 -19.64 -3.47 -0.18
CA ASN A 89 -19.47 -3.98 -1.54
C ASN A 89 -20.83 -4.27 -2.22
N MET A 90 -21.78 -4.87 -1.50
CA MET A 90 -23.14 -5.11 -2.02
C MET A 90 -23.87 -3.80 -2.36
N ASN A 91 -23.55 -2.72 -1.67
CA ASN A 91 -24.10 -1.38 -1.91
C ASN A 91 -23.24 -0.53 -2.87
N ALA A 92 -22.14 -1.09 -3.42
CA ALA A 92 -21.16 -0.39 -4.24
C ALA A 92 -20.54 0.86 -3.56
N GLU A 93 -20.27 0.76 -2.25
CA GLU A 93 -19.73 1.86 -1.42
C GLU A 93 -18.24 1.71 -1.11
N ILE A 94 -17.59 0.63 -1.57
CA ILE A 94 -16.12 0.50 -1.53
C ILE A 94 -15.59 0.94 -2.88
N GLU A 95 -14.88 2.06 -2.90
CA GLU A 95 -14.38 2.65 -4.16
C GLU A 95 -12.86 2.59 -4.24
N THR A 96 -12.17 2.76 -3.12
CA THR A 96 -10.72 2.99 -3.07
C THR A 96 -9.99 2.01 -2.16
N TYR A 97 -8.66 1.93 -2.32
CA TYR A 97 -7.79 1.25 -1.37
C TYR A 97 -7.93 1.79 0.07
N GLN A 98 -8.09 3.11 0.24
CA GLN A 98 -8.22 3.70 1.57
C GLN A 98 -9.51 3.25 2.27
N ASP A 99 -10.61 3.03 1.55
CA ASP A 99 -11.83 2.47 2.13
C ASP A 99 -11.57 1.08 2.75
N ALA A 100 -10.78 0.24 2.07
CA ALA A 100 -10.39 -1.06 2.61
C ALA A 100 -9.50 -0.91 3.86
N VAL A 101 -8.52 0.00 3.85
CA VAL A 101 -7.70 0.31 5.03
C VAL A 101 -8.55 0.79 6.20
N ASP A 102 -9.56 1.63 5.96
CA ASP A 102 -10.46 2.14 6.99
C ASP A 102 -11.39 1.04 7.55
N ILE A 103 -11.75 0.05 6.73
CA ILE A 103 -12.55 -1.11 7.16
C ILE A 103 -11.76 -2.05 8.07
N PHE A 104 -10.52 -2.37 7.70
CA PHE A 104 -9.69 -3.35 8.43
C PHE A 104 -8.78 -2.72 9.49
N GLY A 105 -8.64 -1.40 9.49
CA GLY A 105 -7.85 -0.64 10.48
C GLY A 105 -6.33 -0.73 10.29
N VAL A 106 -5.85 -1.42 9.26
CA VAL A 106 -4.43 -1.57 8.91
C VAL A 106 -4.24 -1.56 7.39
N GLU A 107 -3.05 -1.18 6.94
CA GLU A 107 -2.66 -1.33 5.53
C GLU A 107 -2.61 -2.81 5.12
N GLY A 108 -3.10 -3.12 3.92
CA GLY A 108 -3.02 -4.47 3.37
C GLY A 108 -1.59 -4.81 2.93
N ALA A 109 -1.26 -6.10 2.93
CA ALA A 109 0.03 -6.57 2.41
C ALA A 109 -0.01 -6.66 0.88
N TYR A 110 0.86 -5.91 0.22
CA TYR A 110 0.96 -5.87 -1.25
C TYR A 110 1.71 -7.09 -1.79
N TYR A 111 1.13 -7.76 -2.80
CA TYR A 111 1.72 -8.91 -3.47
C TYR A 111 2.62 -8.43 -4.61
N LYS A 112 3.93 -8.45 -4.38
CA LYS A 112 4.94 -8.15 -5.40
C LYS A 112 4.93 -9.23 -6.47
N ASN A 113 5.32 -8.85 -7.69
CA ASN A 113 5.44 -9.75 -8.85
C ASN A 113 4.15 -10.39 -9.35
N CYS A 114 3.02 -10.13 -8.68
CA CYS A 114 1.69 -10.61 -9.08
C CYS A 114 0.86 -9.55 -9.79
N ASP A 115 1.42 -8.37 -10.12
CA ASP A 115 0.71 -7.36 -10.92
C ASP A 115 0.25 -7.98 -12.25
N TYR A 116 -1.06 -7.91 -12.52
CA TYR A 116 -1.64 -8.44 -13.74
C TYR A 116 -1.95 -7.29 -14.69
N ASP A 117 -1.48 -7.39 -15.94
CA ASP A 117 -1.74 -6.43 -17.01
C ASP A 117 -2.53 -7.12 -18.13
N ASP A 118 -3.77 -6.67 -18.34
CA ASP A 118 -4.63 -7.09 -19.45
C ASP A 118 -4.67 -6.01 -20.55
N GLY A 119 -3.48 -5.54 -20.94
CA GLY A 119 -3.26 -4.63 -22.07
C GLY A 119 -3.57 -3.16 -21.79
N MET A 120 -4.73 -2.84 -21.21
CA MET A 120 -5.09 -1.47 -20.80
C MET A 120 -5.42 -1.34 -19.31
N GLU A 121 -5.42 -2.46 -18.58
CA GLU A 121 -5.82 -2.49 -17.19
C GLU A 121 -4.73 -3.17 -16.38
N LYS A 122 -4.11 -2.40 -15.49
CA LYS A 122 -3.17 -2.93 -14.50
C LYS A 122 -3.93 -3.18 -13.20
N TYR A 123 -3.67 -4.32 -12.59
CA TYR A 123 -4.23 -4.72 -11.30
C TYR A 123 -3.14 -4.88 -10.25
N LYS A 124 -3.46 -4.50 -9.01
CA LYS A 124 -2.65 -4.75 -7.82
C LYS A 124 -3.45 -5.53 -6.81
N TYR A 125 -2.76 -6.35 -6.02
CA TYR A 125 -3.38 -7.29 -5.09
C TYR A 125 -2.86 -7.03 -3.67
N PHE A 126 -3.78 -6.99 -2.72
CA PHE A 126 -3.50 -6.75 -1.31
C PHE A 126 -4.27 -7.75 -0.46
N SER A 127 -3.67 -8.24 0.62
CA SER A 127 -4.38 -9.08 1.58
C SER A 127 -4.34 -8.55 3.00
N TRP A 128 -5.41 -8.87 3.75
CA TRP A 128 -5.53 -8.67 5.18
C TRP A 128 -5.68 -10.02 5.87
N TYR A 129 -5.09 -10.17 7.05
CA TYR A 129 -4.97 -11.45 7.73
C TYR A 129 -5.42 -11.38 9.19
N ALA A 130 -6.21 -12.36 9.59
CA ALA A 130 -6.65 -12.57 10.95
C ALA A 130 -5.67 -13.49 11.71
N ASP A 131 -5.66 -13.40 13.04
CA ASP A 131 -4.86 -14.28 13.91
C ASP A 131 -5.31 -15.74 13.97
N ASP A 132 -6.42 -16.09 13.31
CA ASP A 132 -6.91 -17.46 13.13
C ASP A 132 -6.60 -18.05 11.74
N GLU A 133 -5.64 -17.46 11.02
CA GLU A 133 -5.19 -17.86 9.67
C GLU A 133 -6.23 -17.60 8.56
N THR A 134 -7.31 -16.89 8.87
CA THR A 134 -8.24 -16.38 7.87
C THR A 134 -7.65 -15.17 7.15
N SER A 135 -7.95 -15.02 5.86
CA SER A 135 -7.56 -13.84 5.10
C SER A 135 -8.57 -13.43 4.05
N VAL A 136 -8.44 -12.18 3.61
CA VAL A 136 -9.13 -11.66 2.43
C VAL A 136 -8.12 -11.00 1.53
N LEU A 137 -8.14 -11.38 0.27
CA LEU A 137 -7.39 -10.77 -0.82
C LEU A 137 -8.33 -9.83 -1.56
N MET A 138 -7.92 -8.58 -1.77
CA MET A 138 -8.64 -7.60 -2.56
C MET A 138 -7.80 -7.18 -3.76
N THR A 139 -8.49 -7.07 -4.89
CA THR A 139 -7.93 -6.66 -6.18
C THR A 139 -8.34 -5.23 -6.44
N PHE A 140 -7.37 -4.39 -6.81
CA PHE A 140 -7.59 -3.01 -7.18
C PHE A 140 -7.12 -2.78 -8.61
N LYS A 141 -7.98 -2.15 -9.40
CA LYS A 141 -7.61 -1.64 -10.72
C LYS A 141 -6.83 -0.34 -10.53
N VAL A 142 -5.66 -0.26 -11.17
CA VAL A 142 -4.85 0.96 -11.21
C VAL A 142 -5.46 1.91 -12.23
N ASN A 143 -5.77 3.12 -11.80
CA ASN A 143 -6.25 4.20 -12.68
C ASN A 143 -5.38 5.43 -12.45
N GLU A 144 -4.43 5.68 -13.36
CA GLU A 144 -3.37 6.69 -13.19
C GLU A 144 -2.60 6.48 -11.88
N GLU A 145 -2.80 7.35 -10.88
CA GLU A 145 -2.17 7.27 -9.55
C GLU A 145 -3.11 6.64 -8.49
N ASP A 146 -4.34 6.29 -8.85
CA ASP A 146 -5.38 5.79 -7.95
C ASP A 146 -5.52 4.25 -7.99
N LEU A 147 -6.03 3.70 -6.89
CA LEU A 147 -6.38 2.28 -6.73
C LEU A 147 -7.87 2.12 -6.49
N ASN A 148 -8.58 1.70 -7.53
CA ASN A 148 -10.02 1.52 -7.50
C ASN A 148 -10.38 0.08 -7.17
N PHE A 149 -11.26 -0.13 -6.21
CA PHE A 149 -11.71 -1.45 -5.82
C PHE A 149 -12.33 -2.18 -7.02
N PHE A 150 -11.93 -3.44 -7.23
CA PHE A 150 -12.42 -4.26 -8.34
C PHE A 150 -13.11 -5.54 -7.85
N ALA A 151 -12.44 -6.29 -6.98
CA ALA A 151 -12.94 -7.57 -6.50
C ALA A 151 -12.30 -7.95 -5.17
N TRP A 152 -12.86 -8.96 -4.50
CA TRP A 152 -12.26 -9.61 -3.34
C TRP A 152 -12.42 -11.13 -3.41
N THR A 153 -11.57 -11.85 -2.68
CA THR A 153 -11.63 -13.30 -2.49
C THR A 153 -11.21 -13.63 -1.06
N GLY A 154 -12.02 -14.44 -0.37
CA GLY A 154 -11.72 -14.91 0.98
C GLY A 154 -10.97 -16.24 0.98
N ALA A 155 -10.07 -16.44 1.94
CA ALA A 155 -9.42 -17.72 2.21
C ALA A 155 -9.56 -18.06 3.70
N GLY A 156 -9.98 -19.28 4.02
CA GLY A 156 -10.29 -19.69 5.40
C GLY A 156 -11.60 -19.14 5.99
N ILE A 157 -12.29 -18.24 5.27
CA ILE A 157 -13.59 -17.67 5.67
C ILE A 157 -14.71 -18.70 5.39
N ASN A 158 -15.45 -19.10 6.44
CA ASN A 158 -16.65 -19.96 6.35
C ASN A 158 -17.93 -19.22 6.74
#